data_AF-A0A2V7FP12-F1
#
_entry.id   AF-A0A2V7FP12-F1
#
_cell.length_a   1.000
_cell.length_b   1.000
_cell.length_c   1.000
_cell.angle_alpha   90.00
_cell.angle_beta   90.00
_cell.angle_gamma   90.00
#
_symmetry.space_group_name_H-M   'P 1'
#
loop_
_entity.id
_entity.type
_entity.pdbx_description
1 polymer ?
#
loop_
_entity_poly.entity_id
_entity_poly.type
_entity_poly.pdbx_seq_one_letter_code
_entity_poly.pdbx_strand_id
1 'polypeptide(L)' 'VEAVVEAGRGREGESYGVRLRLGEALRPPSGAAPVELTHDEVARNRGDLAWCAALADRVRALARELSRAGVGSQRSA' A
#
# COMPACT_ATOMS: atom_id res chain seq x y z
N VAL A 1 0.17 -11.41 -1.86
CA VAL A 1 -0.08 -9.98 -1.51
C VAL A 1 0.44 -9.15 -2.66
N GLU A 2 -0.36 -8.23 -3.17
CA GLU A 2 -0.03 -7.38 -4.31
C GLU A 2 -0.09 -5.92 -3.89
N ALA A 3 0.74 -5.06 -4.48
CA ALA A 3 0.59 -3.62 -4.38
C ALA A 3 -0.24 -3.12 -5.56
N VAL A 4 -1.32 -2.41 -5.27
CA VAL A 4 -2.21 -1.78 -6.25
C VAL A 4 -1.99 -0.29 -6.19
N VAL A 5 -1.72 0.32 -7.34
CA VAL A 5 -1.61 1.77 -7.49
C VAL A 5 -2.94 2.30 -8.01
N GLU A 6 -3.56 3.22 -7.28
CA GLU A 6 -4.80 3.88 -7.67
C GLU A 6 -4.55 4.80 -8.87
N ALA A 7 -5.20 4.51 -9.99
CA ALA A 7 -5.27 5.40 -11.14
C ALA A 7 -6.51 6.30 -10.99
N GLY A 8 -6.35 7.47 -10.38
CA GLY A 8 -7.42 8.45 -10.22
C GLY A 8 -6.97 9.83 -10.72
N ARG A 9 -7.87 10.55 -11.42
CA ARG A 9 -7.57 11.86 -12.04
C ARG A 9 -7.00 12.92 -11.08
N GLY A 10 -7.28 12.80 -9.77
CA GLY A 10 -6.76 13.74 -8.77
C GLY A 10 -5.31 13.50 -8.34
N ARG A 11 -4.71 12.36 -8.72
CA ARG A 11 -3.33 11.99 -8.35
C ARG A 11 -2.37 11.94 -9.53
N GLU A 12 -2.92 11.89 -10.74
CA GLU A 12 -2.14 11.83 -11.97
C GLU A 12 -1.19 13.03 -12.05
N GLY A 13 0.11 12.75 -12.13
CA GLY A 13 1.15 13.78 -12.16
C GLY A 13 1.65 14.26 -10.80
N GLU A 14 0.93 14.00 -9.71
CA GLU A 14 1.24 14.51 -8.36
C GLU A 14 1.74 13.41 -7.41
N SER A 15 1.07 12.26 -7.41
CA SER A 15 1.30 11.23 -6.41
C SER A 15 0.82 9.83 -6.81
N TYR A 16 1.32 8.83 -6.09
CA TYR A 16 0.87 7.44 -6.14
C TYR A 16 0.01 7.14 -4.91
N GLY A 17 -1.24 6.76 -5.11
CA GLY A 17 -2.06 6.15 -4.07
C GLY A 17 -1.83 4.64 -4.05
N VAL A 18 -1.22 4.10 -3.01
CA VAL A 18 -0.89 2.66 -2.92
C VAL A 18 -1.76 1.95 -1.89
N ARG A 19 -2.27 0.77 -2.26
CA ARG A 19 -2.90 -0.20 -1.34
C ARG A 19 -2.30 -1.57 -1.52
N LEU A 20 -2.38 -2.39 -0.48
CA LEU A 20 -2.07 -3.81 -0.53
C LEU A 20 -3.34 -4.63 -0.69
N ARG A 21 -3.29 -5.63 -1.57
CA ARG A 21 -4.39 -6.56 -1.86
C ARG A 21 -4.01 -8.00 -1.54
N LEU A 22 -4.95 -8.74 -0.96
CA LEU A 22 -4.88 -10.19 -0.74
C LEU A 22 -6.26 -10.78 -0.97
N GLY A 23 -6.48 -11.42 -2.12
CA GLY A 23 -7.83 -11.74 -2.58
C GLY A 23 -8.66 -10.46 -2.71
N GLU A 24 -9.86 -10.46 -2.13
CA GLU A 24 -10.75 -9.29 -2.10
C GLU A 24 -10.42 -8.28 -0.98
N ALA A 25 -9.50 -8.62 -0.08
CA ALA A 25 -9.15 -7.76 1.04
C ALA A 25 -8.15 -6.67 0.61
N LEU A 26 -8.41 -5.43 1.04
CA LEU A 26 -7.54 -4.27 0.83
C LEU A 26 -7.04 -3.66 2.14
N ARG A 27 -5.78 -3.22 2.14
CA ARG A 27 -5.18 -2.43 3.22
C ARG A 27 -4.32 -1.27 2.67
N PRO A 28 -4.60 0.00 3.01
CA PRO A 28 -5.78 0.47 3.74
C PRO A 28 -7.10 0.10 3.04
N PRO A 29 -8.24 -0.03 3.76
CA PRO A 29 -9.53 -0.40 3.17
C PRO A 29 -10.06 0.68 2.23
N SER A 30 -10.89 0.33 1.25
CA SER A 30 -11.32 1.20 0.14
C SER A 30 -11.92 2.56 0.53
N GLY A 31 -12.53 2.66 1.72
CA GLY A 31 -13.08 3.92 2.26
C GLY A 31 -12.08 4.80 3.01
N ALA A 32 -10.86 4.31 3.28
CA ALA A 32 -9.78 5.07 3.89
C ALA A 32 -8.79 5.57 2.83
N ALA A 33 -8.06 6.63 3.14
CA ALA A 33 -7.00 7.12 2.26
C ALA A 33 -5.94 6.03 1.98
N PRO A 34 -5.43 5.93 0.75
CA PRO A 34 -4.33 5.02 0.44
C PRO A 34 -3.03 5.48 1.09
N VAL A 35 -1.99 4.65 1.01
CA VAL A 35 -0.63 5.12 1.25
C VAL A 35 -0.26 6.07 0.12
N GLU A 36 -0.23 7.36 0.44
CA GLU A 36 0.17 8.40 -0.52
C GLU A 36 1.71 8.47 -0.58
N LEU A 37 2.26 8.45 -1.79
CA LEU A 37 3.66 8.69 -2.09
C LEU A 37 3.74 9.76 -3.19
N THR A 38 4.27 10.93 -2.90
CA THR A 38 4.34 11.99 -3.93
C THR A 38 5.40 11.65 -4.97
N HIS A 39 5.23 12.13 -6.20
CA HIS A 39 6.23 11.95 -7.25
C HIS A 39 7.59 12.53 -6.83
N ASP A 40 7.60 13.71 -6.21
CA ASP A 40 8.82 14.36 -5.71
C ASP A 40 9.50 13.59 -4.57
N GLU A 41 8.72 12.98 -3.68
CA GLU A 41 9.27 12.11 -2.63
C GLU A 41 9.96 10.90 -3.25
N VAL A 42 9.28 10.19 -4.15
CA VAL A 42 9.82 8.99 -4.79
C VAL A 42 11.03 9.36 -5.66
N ALA A 43 10.94 10.44 -6.43
CA ALA A 43 12.01 10.90 -7.30
C ALA A 43 13.29 11.21 -6.51
N ARG A 44 13.17 11.84 -5.33
CA ARG A 44 14.34 12.17 -4.50
C ARG A 44 14.91 10.95 -3.77
N ASN A 45 14.06 10.03 -3.32
CA ASN A 45 14.47 9.01 -2.35
C ASN A 45 14.60 7.58 -2.90
N ARG A 46 14.19 7.28 -4.14
CA ARG A 46 14.22 5.91 -4.68
C ARG A 46 15.60 5.23 -4.72
N GLY A 47 16.69 6.01 -4.62
CA GLY A 47 18.06 5.50 -4.52
C GLY A 47 18.61 5.46 -3.09
N ASP A 48 17.87 5.97 -2.11
CA ASP A 48 18.26 6.00 -0.70
C ASP A 48 17.84 4.69 -0.02
N LEU A 49 18.82 3.97 0.53
CA LEU A 49 18.57 2.67 1.16
C LEU A 49 17.80 2.78 2.48
N ALA A 50 17.99 3.86 3.24
CA ALA A 50 17.28 4.08 4.49
C ALA A 50 15.80 4.38 4.22
N TRP A 51 15.51 5.19 3.20
CA TRP A 51 14.13 5.43 2.76
C TRP A 51 13.48 4.15 2.22
N CYS A 52 14.19 3.38 1.38
CA CYS A 52 13.70 2.09 0.89
C CYS A 52 13.39 1.12 2.05
N ALA A 53 14.25 1.05 3.07
CA ALA A 53 14.03 0.22 4.25
C ALA A 53 12.80 0.66 5.04
N ALA A 54 12.64 1.96 5.29
CA ALA A 54 11.47 2.50 5.99
C ALA A 54 10.17 2.23 5.23
N LEU A 55 10.16 2.41 3.90
CA LEU A 55 9.02 2.09 3.06
C LEU A 55 8.71 0.58 3.09
N ALA A 56 9.73 -0.27 3.04
CA ALA A 56 9.56 -1.72 3.12
C ALA A 56 8.96 -2.14 4.47
N ASP A 57 9.37 -1.54 5.59
CA ASP A 57 8.82 -1.83 6.91
C ASP A 57 7.36 -1.39 7.05
N ARG A 58 7.01 -0.22 6.49
CA ARG A 58 5.62 0.23 6.39
C ARG A 58 4.76 -0.75 5.60
N VAL A 59 5.24 -1.21 4.43
CA VAL A 59 4.55 -2.20 3.59
C VAL A 59 4.42 -3.55 4.31
N ARG A 60 5.46 -4.01 5.01
CA ARG A 60 5.41 -5.25 5.82
C ARG A 60 4.37 -5.17 6.93
N ALA A 61 4.25 -4.04 7.61
CA ALA A 61 3.24 -3.85 8.64
C ALA A 61 1.82 -3.99 8.06
N LEU A 62 1.53 -3.30 6.96
CA LEU A 62 0.25 -3.40 6.26
C LEU A 62 -0.03 -4.82 5.74
N ALA A 63 0.99 -5.52 5.23
CA ALA A 63 0.83 -6.89 4.76
C ALA A 63 0.49 -7.85 5.92
N ARG A 64 1.13 -7.67 7.09
CA ARG A 64 0.82 -8.46 8.29
C ARG A 64 -0.61 -8.21 8.78
N GLU A 65 -1.06 -6.96 8.79
CA GLU A 65 -2.45 -6.61 9.11
C GLU A 65 -3.44 -7.24 8.12
N LEU A 66 -3.12 -7.18 6.83
CA LEU A 66 -3.92 -7.75 5.77
C LEU A 66 -4.03 -9.29 5.91
N SER A 67 -2.93 -9.98 6.20
CA SER A 67 -2.94 -11.42 6.45
C SER A 67 -3.76 -11.79 7.70
N ARG A 68 -3.67 -11.01 8.79
CA ARG A 68 -4.48 -11.24 9.99
C ARG A 68 -5.99 -11.07 9.72
N ALA A 69 -6.35 -10.08 8.91
CA ALA A 69 -7.74 -9.88 8.50
C ALA A 69 -8.25 -11.01 7.59
N GLY A 70 -7.42 -11.54 6.70
CA GLY A 70 -7.76 -12.66 5.80
C GLY A 70 -7.97 -14.00 6.51
N VAL A 71 -7.24 -14.28 7.60
CA VAL A 71 -7.37 -15.53 8.39
C VAL A 71 -8.77 -15.67 9.03
N GLY A 72 -9.47 -14.57 9.29
CA GLY A 72 -10.85 -14.59 9.77
C GLY A 72 -11.89 -14.86 8.69
N SER A 73 -11.59 -14.55 7.42
CA SER A 73 -12.52 -14.73 6.30
C SER A 73 -12.41 -16.12 5.65
N GLN A 74 -11.29 -16.82 5.82
CA GLN A 74 -11.05 -18.15 5.23
C GLN A 74 -11.44 -19.33 6.15
N ARG A 75 -11.87 -19.06 7.40
CA ARG A 75 -12.27 -20.09 8.38
C ARG A 75 -13.78 -20.38 8.43
N SER A 76 -14.57 -19.69 7.61
CA SER A 76 -16.01 -19.91 7.45
C SER A 76 -16.28 -20.34 6.02
N ALA A 77 -15.99 -21.60 5.70
CA ALA A 77 -16.43 -22.30 4.51
C ALA A 77 -16.75 -23.75 4.88
#